data_AF-A0A3D3I7Z3-F1
#
_entry.id   AF-A0A3D3I7Z3-F1
#
_cell.length_a   1.000
_cell.length_b   1.000
_cell.length_c   1.000
_cell.angle_alpha   90.00
_cell.angle_beta   90.00
_cell.angle_gamma   90.00
#
_symmetry.space_group_name_H-M   'P 1'
#
loop_
_entity.id
_entity.type
_entity.pdbx_description
1 polymer ?
#
loop_
_entity_poly.entity_id
_entity_poly.type
_entity_poly.pdbx_seq_one_letter_code
_entity_poly.pdbx_strand_id
1 'polypeptide(L)'
;VSLLQLALPEKVFLIRLNQTGITQEMISFLENDEILKAGIGLRDDIKALQKLKRFNADGFVELSTIAKRKGLEVESVKKLAGLLLGFRISKSAQTSNWEAEHYTEKQISYAATDAWVCLKLYSTLMK
;
A
#
# COMPACT_ATOMS: atom_id res chain seq x y z
N VAL A 1 -12.74 5.15 0.07
CA VAL A 1 -11.52 4.62 -0.60
C VAL A 1 -11.96 4.01 -1.91
N SER A 2 -11.28 4.29 -3.02
CA SER A 2 -11.70 3.88 -4.38
C SER A 2 -10.75 2.87 -5.04
N LEU A 3 -9.53 2.75 -4.56
CA LEU A 3 -8.47 1.91 -5.13
C LEU A 3 -7.71 1.20 -4.02
N LEU A 4 -7.48 -0.10 -4.19
CA LEU A 4 -6.54 -0.90 -3.39
C LEU A 4 -5.35 -1.29 -4.27
N GLN A 5 -4.13 -1.05 -3.80
CA GLN A 5 -2.90 -1.39 -4.49
C GLN A 5 -2.18 -2.53 -3.76
N LEU A 6 -1.86 -3.62 -4.47
CA LEU A 6 -1.15 -4.77 -3.91
C LEU A 6 0.07 -5.10 -4.75
N ALA A 7 1.25 -5.11 -4.13
CA ALA A 7 2.49 -5.48 -4.80
C ALA A 7 2.96 -6.88 -4.37
N LEU A 8 3.26 -7.70 -5.37
CA LEU A 8 4.02 -8.93 -5.28
C LEU A 8 5.41 -8.71 -5.91
N PRO A 9 6.39 -9.64 -5.73
CA PRO A 9 7.74 -9.45 -6.25
C PRO A 9 7.83 -9.09 -7.74
N GLU A 10 6.92 -9.61 -8.57
CA GLU A 10 6.94 -9.44 -10.03
C GLU A 10 5.75 -8.65 -10.59
N LYS A 11 4.75 -8.33 -9.77
CA LYS A 11 3.49 -7.75 -10.27
C LYS A 11 2.84 -6.83 -9.25
N VAL A 12 2.21 -5.76 -9.76
CA VAL A 12 1.35 -4.90 -8.95
C VAL A 12 -0.08 -4.96 -9.47
N PHE A 13 -1.03 -5.11 -8.56
CA PHE A 13 -2.46 -5.12 -8.82
C PHE A 13 -3.07 -3.82 -8.35
N LEU A 14 -3.89 -3.22 -9.22
CA LEU A 14 -4.66 -2.01 -8.95
C LEU A 14 -6.15 -2.39 -8.98
N ILE A 15 -6.73 -2.60 -7.80
CA ILE A 15 -8.10 -3.11 -7.65
C ILE A 15 -9.05 -1.94 -7.37
N ARG A 16 -9.92 -1.66 -8.33
CA ARG A 16 -10.86 -0.54 -8.27
C ARG A 16 -12.05 -0.92 -7.40
N LEU A 17 -11.97 -0.59 -6.11
CA LEU A 17 -13.00 -0.91 -5.10
C LEU A 17 -14.34 -0.24 -5.40
N ASN A 18 -14.33 0.92 -6.06
CA ASN A 18 -15.55 1.59 -6.48
C ASN A 18 -16.28 0.87 -7.62
N GLN A 19 -15.63 -0.07 -8.30
CA GLN A 19 -16.24 -0.90 -9.36
C GLN A 19 -16.49 -2.33 -8.89
N THR A 20 -15.53 -2.91 -8.18
CA THR A 20 -15.56 -4.31 -7.75
C THR A 20 -16.22 -4.53 -6.39
N GLY A 21 -16.36 -3.47 -5.58
CA GLY A 21 -16.66 -3.58 -4.16
C GLY A 21 -15.53 -4.26 -3.38
N ILE A 22 -15.84 -4.79 -2.20
CA ILE A 22 -14.95 -5.70 -1.46
C ILE A 22 -15.53 -7.12 -1.53
N THR A 23 -14.87 -7.98 -2.29
CA THR A 23 -15.29 -9.38 -2.46
C THR A 23 -14.96 -10.24 -1.23
N GLN A 24 -15.42 -11.50 -1.21
CA GLN A 24 -15.13 -12.40 -0.11
C GLN A 24 -13.68 -12.88 -0.12
N GLU A 25 -13.08 -13.03 -1.31
CA GLU A 25 -11.68 -13.38 -1.51
C GLU A 25 -10.76 -12.28 -0.99
N MET A 26 -11.14 -11.01 -1.20
CA MET A 26 -10.41 -9.87 -0.66
C MET A 26 -10.46 -9.85 0.87
N ILE A 27 -11.62 -10.13 1.48
CA ILE A 27 -11.71 -10.28 2.94
C ILE A 27 -10.81 -11.41 3.41
N SER A 28 -10.94 -12.59 2.80
CA SER A 28 -10.14 -13.77 3.17
C SER A 28 -8.63 -13.46 3.10
N PHE A 29 -8.20 -12.71 2.08
CA PHE A 29 -6.84 -12.20 2.00
C PHE A 29 -6.50 -11.23 3.14
N LEU A 30 -7.34 -10.22 3.41
CA LEU A 30 -7.11 -9.19 4.44
C LEU A 30 -7.12 -9.75 5.88
N GLU A 31 -7.82 -10.86 6.12
CA GLU A 31 -7.91 -11.53 7.42
C GLU A 31 -6.86 -12.63 7.64
N ASN A 32 -6.15 -13.07 6.59
CA ASN A 32 -5.18 -14.18 6.68
C ASN A 32 -3.84 -13.73 7.30
N ASP A 33 -3.50 -14.21 8.49
CA ASP A 33 -2.26 -13.90 9.23
C ASP A 33 -1.00 -14.56 8.66
N GLU A 34 -1.13 -15.66 7.91
CA GLU A 34 -0.05 -16.30 7.17
C GLU A 34 0.45 -15.44 5.99
N ILE A 35 -0.35 -14.46 5.55
CA ILE A 35 0.00 -13.52 4.49
C ILE A 35 0.33 -12.16 5.09
N LEU A 36 1.61 -11.78 5.06
CA LEU A 36 2.04 -10.47 5.52
C LEU A 36 1.69 -9.35 4.52
N LYS A 37 1.04 -8.30 4.99
CA LYS A 37 0.70 -7.08 4.25
C LYS A 37 1.49 -5.90 4.79
N ALA A 38 2.61 -5.61 4.13
CA ALA A 38 3.49 -4.51 4.53
C ALA A 38 3.12 -3.18 3.86
N GLY A 39 3.13 -2.10 4.64
CA GLY A 39 2.81 -0.75 4.16
C GLY A 39 3.15 0.33 5.17
N ILE A 40 2.78 1.57 4.87
CA ILE A 40 2.99 2.73 5.75
C ILE A 40 1.67 3.46 5.92
N GLY A 41 1.29 3.75 7.17
CA GLY A 41 0.03 4.42 7.46
C GLY A 41 -1.18 3.48 7.41
N LEU A 42 -0.95 2.17 7.56
CA LEU A 42 -1.95 1.12 7.35
C LEU A 42 -3.18 1.26 8.24
N ARG A 43 -3.04 1.88 9.41
CA ARG A 43 -4.15 2.05 10.37
C ARG A 43 -5.35 2.77 9.74
N ASP A 44 -5.10 3.84 8.98
CA ASP A 44 -6.18 4.61 8.37
C ASP A 44 -6.71 3.95 7.10
N ASP A 45 -5.85 3.22 6.36
CA ASP A 45 -6.26 2.38 5.23
C ASP A 45 -7.21 1.26 5.67
N ILE A 46 -6.86 0.53 6.74
CA ILE A 46 -7.68 -0.53 7.31
C ILE A 46 -9.04 0.02 7.73
N LYS A 47 -9.08 1.15 8.45
CA LYS A 47 -10.35 1.81 8.81
C LYS A 47 -11.16 2.19 7.59
N ALA A 48 -10.53 2.70 6.53
CA ALA A 48 -11.21 3.09 5.31
C ALA A 48 -11.82 1.88 4.58
N LEU A 49 -11.12 0.74 4.56
CA LEU A 49 -11.62 -0.52 4.02
C LEU A 49 -12.76 -1.08 4.89
N GLN A 50 -12.62 -1.06 6.21
CA GLN A 50 -13.63 -1.55 7.16
C GLN A 50 -14.96 -0.76 7.11
N LYS A 51 -14.91 0.50 6.67
CA LYS A 51 -16.10 1.31 6.38
C LYS A 51 -16.87 0.80 5.16
N LEU A 52 -16.18 0.19 4.19
CA LEU A 52 -16.82 -0.40 3.00
C LEU A 52 -17.36 -1.80 3.30
N LYS A 53 -16.60 -2.61 4.04
CA LYS A 53 -17.03 -3.96 4.46
C LYS A 53 -16.26 -4.37 5.71
N ARG A 54 -16.95 -4.91 6.72
CA ARG A 54 -16.29 -5.36 7.96
C ARG A 54 -15.43 -6.60 7.72
N PHE A 55 -14.25 -6.63 8.35
CA PHE A 55 -13.33 -7.76 8.41
C PHE A 55 -12.37 -7.60 9.60
N ASN A 56 -11.78 -8.69 10.06
CA ASN A 56 -10.77 -8.74 11.11
C ASN A 56 -9.38 -8.61 10.50
N ALA A 57 -8.84 -7.38 10.46
CA ALA A 57 -7.54 -7.11 9.84
C ALA A 57 -6.40 -7.89 10.54
N ASP A 58 -5.68 -8.74 9.78
CA ASP A 58 -4.54 -9.50 10.29
C ASP A 58 -3.38 -9.57 9.29
N GLY A 59 -2.18 -9.93 9.75
CA GLY A 59 -0.95 -10.00 8.96
C GLY A 59 -0.40 -8.63 8.53
N PHE A 60 -0.92 -7.52 9.05
CA PHE A 60 -0.47 -6.18 8.66
C PHE A 60 0.85 -5.77 9.32
N VAL A 61 1.79 -5.27 8.52
CA VAL A 61 3.13 -4.87 8.97
C VAL A 61 3.36 -3.38 8.70
N GLU A 62 3.39 -2.58 9.77
CA GLU A 62 3.64 -1.14 9.70
C GLU A 62 5.15 -0.85 9.57
N LEU A 63 5.58 -0.49 8.37
CA LEU A 63 6.99 -0.28 8.03
C LEU A 63 7.61 0.90 8.78
N SER A 64 6.83 1.95 9.08
CA SER A 64 7.34 3.07 9.88
C SER A 64 7.75 2.63 11.29
N THR A 65 7.05 1.64 11.87
CA THR A 65 7.41 1.07 13.17
C THR A 65 8.71 0.27 13.10
N ILE A 66 8.90 -0.52 12.04
CA ILE A 66 10.15 -1.26 11.81
C ILE A 66 11.32 -0.30 11.59
N ALA A 67 11.12 0.72 10.75
CA ALA A 67 12.13 1.75 10.48
C ALA A 67 12.55 2.47 11.77
N LYS A 68 11.59 2.86 12.61
CA LYS A 68 11.85 3.49 13.91
C LYS A 68 12.70 2.61 14.82
N ARG A 69 12.42 1.30 14.89
CA ARG A 69 13.23 0.34 15.67
C ARG A 69 14.67 0.22 15.16
N LYS A 70 14.91 0.51 13.88
CA LYS A 70 16.25 0.58 13.26
C LYS A 70 16.89 1.98 13.36
N GLY A 71 16.35 2.89 14.17
CA GLY A 71 16.87 4.24 14.37
C GLY A 71 16.51 5.23 13.26
N LEU A 72 15.57 4.88 12.36
CA LEU A 72 15.09 5.77 11.31
C LEU A 72 13.76 6.40 11.72
N GLU A 73 13.79 7.65 12.18
CA GLU A 73 12.60 8.41 12.56
C GLU A 73 11.88 8.98 11.31
N VAL A 74 11.28 8.08 10.53
CA VAL A 74 10.66 8.44 9.26
C VAL A 74 9.26 7.82 9.13
N GLU A 75 8.26 8.68 9.03
CA GLU A 75 6.85 8.27 8.94
C GLU A 75 6.31 8.24 7.49
N SER A 76 7.10 8.66 6.50
CA SER A 76 6.65 8.71 5.10
C SER A 76 7.38 7.74 4.20
N VAL A 77 6.63 7.03 3.35
CA VAL A 77 7.14 6.14 2.28
C VAL A 77 8.22 6.83 1.45
N LYS A 78 7.96 8.07 1.02
CA LYS A 78 8.89 8.83 0.16
C LYS A 78 10.24 9.07 0.81
N LYS A 79 10.26 9.52 2.07
CA LYS A 79 11.51 9.76 2.80
C LYS A 79 12.26 8.44 3.00
N LEU A 80 11.54 7.39 3.38
CA LEU A 80 12.15 6.09 3.64
C LEU A 80 12.71 5.47 2.35
N ALA A 81 12.00 5.59 1.23
CA ALA A 81 12.47 5.18 -0.09
C ALA A 81 13.71 5.97 -0.54
N GLY A 82 13.74 7.29 -0.31
CA GLY A 82 14.91 8.10 -0.59
C GLY A 82 16.15 7.65 0.21
N LEU A 83 15.97 7.34 1.49
CA LEU A 83 17.06 6.91 2.38
C LEU A 83 17.54 5.48 2.09
N LEU A 84 16.61 4.54 1.88
CA LEU A 84 16.92 3.11 1.82
C LEU A 84 17.04 2.56 0.40
N LEU A 85 16.38 3.18 -0.58
CA LEU A 85 16.36 2.71 -1.97
C LEU A 85 17.07 3.68 -2.92
N GLY A 86 17.46 4.88 -2.46
CA GLY A 86 18.25 5.83 -3.23
C GLY A 86 17.51 6.57 -4.35
N PHE A 87 16.18 6.47 -4.43
CA PHE A 87 15.37 7.18 -5.43
C PHE A 87 14.21 7.98 -4.81
N ARG A 88 13.71 8.97 -5.55
CA ARG A 88 12.60 9.83 -5.13
C ARG A 88 11.29 9.42 -5.78
N ILE A 89 10.23 9.34 -4.99
CA ILE A 89 8.87 9.12 -5.47
C ILE A 89 8.22 10.48 -5.80
N SER A 90 7.62 10.58 -6.99
CA SER A 90 6.84 11.74 -7.42
C SER A 90 5.47 11.75 -6.74
N LYS A 91 4.97 12.92 -6.33
CA LYS A 91 3.62 13.09 -5.76
C LYS A 91 2.56 13.53 -6.78
N SER A 92 2.95 13.63 -8.04
CA SER A 92 2.19 14.36 -9.05
C SER A 92 0.82 13.78 -9.44
N ALA A 93 0.46 12.59 -8.95
CA ALA A 93 -0.85 11.97 -9.16
C ALA A 93 -1.58 11.62 -7.85
N GLN A 94 -1.03 11.99 -6.69
CA GLN A 94 -1.61 11.67 -5.37
C GLN A 94 -3.05 12.18 -5.24
N THR A 95 -3.28 13.43 -5.66
CA THR A 95 -4.60 14.10 -5.62
C THR A 95 -5.33 14.05 -6.98
N SER A 96 -5.13 12.98 -7.75
CA SER A 96 -5.84 12.79 -9.02
C SER A 96 -7.28 12.27 -8.80
N ASN A 97 -8.12 12.33 -9.84
CA ASN A 97 -9.45 11.72 -9.79
C ASN A 97 -9.33 10.19 -9.86
N TRP A 98 -9.29 9.55 -8.70
CA TRP A 98 -9.24 8.08 -8.57
C TRP A 98 -10.58 7.39 -8.84
N GLU A 99 -11.64 8.15 -9.07
CA GLU A 99 -12.95 7.64 -9.49
C GLU A 99 -13.17 7.72 -11.01
N ALA A 100 -12.22 8.33 -11.74
CA ALA A 100 -12.27 8.49 -13.20
C ALA A 100 -12.48 7.15 -13.91
N GLU A 101 -13.36 7.09 -14.90
CA GLU A 101 -13.72 5.85 -15.62
C GLU A 101 -12.49 5.10 -16.18
N HIS A 102 -11.50 5.83 -16.68
CA HIS A 102 -10.23 5.30 -17.18
C HIS A 102 -9.06 5.97 -16.46
N TYR A 103 -8.07 5.19 -16.05
CA TYR A 103 -6.84 5.73 -15.46
C TYR A 103 -5.82 6.04 -16.54
N THR A 104 -5.16 7.18 -16.38
CA THR A 104 -3.99 7.54 -17.20
C THR A 104 -2.79 6.66 -16.83
N GLU A 105 -1.83 6.51 -17.75
CA GLU A 105 -0.57 5.81 -17.48
C GLU A 105 0.14 6.39 -16.24
N LYS A 106 0.06 7.70 -16.06
CA LYS A 106 0.63 8.40 -14.90
C LYS A 106 -0.02 7.98 -13.59
N GLN A 107 -1.35 7.82 -13.56
CA GLN A 107 -2.06 7.31 -12.38
C GLN A 107 -1.69 5.85 -12.09
N ILE A 108 -1.66 5.02 -13.13
CA ILE A 108 -1.29 3.60 -13.02
C ILE A 108 0.14 3.48 -12.47
N SER A 109 1.09 4.17 -13.07
CA SER A 109 2.50 4.17 -12.66
C SER A 109 2.67 4.68 -11.23
N TYR A 110 2.00 5.76 -10.86
CA TYR A 110 2.04 6.30 -9.49
C TYR A 110 1.50 5.28 -8.47
N ALA A 111 0.29 4.77 -8.68
CA ALA A 111 -0.34 3.82 -7.75
C ALA A 111 0.45 2.51 -7.65
N ALA A 112 0.99 2.04 -8.78
CA ALA A 112 1.83 0.85 -8.79
C ALA A 112 3.15 1.06 -8.03
N THR A 113 3.76 2.25 -8.18
CA THR A 113 4.99 2.62 -7.48
C THR A 113 4.78 2.66 -5.97
N ASP A 114 3.67 3.25 -5.49
CA ASP A 114 3.38 3.33 -4.04
C ASP A 114 3.34 1.93 -3.38
N ALA A 115 2.70 0.94 -4.01
CA ALA A 115 2.68 -0.43 -3.48
C ALA A 115 4.03 -1.14 -3.64
N TRP A 116 4.67 -1.02 -4.81
CA TRP A 116 5.96 -1.68 -5.08
C TRP A 116 7.07 -1.19 -4.14
N VAL A 117 7.10 0.11 -3.84
CA VAL A 117 8.07 0.67 -2.89
C VAL A 117 7.89 0.05 -1.51
N CYS A 118 6.66 -0.11 -1.01
CA CYS A 118 6.42 -0.73 0.30
C CYS A 118 7.00 -2.15 0.36
N LEU A 119 6.84 -2.95 -0.70
CA LEU A 119 7.45 -4.28 -0.79
C LEU A 119 8.98 -4.20 -0.73
N LYS A 120 9.61 -3.31 -1.51
CA LYS A 120 11.08 -3.13 -1.50
C LYS A 120 11.60 -2.64 -0.15
N LEU A 121 10.88 -1.72 0.49
CA LEU A 121 11.21 -1.22 1.82
C LEU A 121 11.14 -2.33 2.87
N TYR A 122 10.10 -3.16 2.84
CA TYR A 122 10.01 -4.34 3.69
C TYR A 122 11.23 -5.24 3.51
N SER A 123 11.54 -5.62 2.26
CA SER A 123 12.71 -6.47 1.97
C SER A 123 14.03 -5.85 2.43
N THR A 124 14.21 -4.53 2.34
CA THR A 124 15.42 -3.86 2.81
C THR A 124 15.49 -3.76 4.34
N LEU A 125 14.36 -3.49 5.00
CA LEU A 125 14.29 -3.39 6.45
C LEU A 125 14.44 -4.75 7.16
N MET A 126 14.09 -5.85 6.49
CA MET A 126 14.19 -7.20 7.04
C MET A 126 15.54 -7.89 6.79
N LYS A 127 16.44 -7.25 6.02
CA LYS A 127 17.86 -7.61 5.99
C LYS A 127 18.54 -7.15 7.27
#